data_AF-A0A953RPN1-F1
#
_entry.id   AF-A0A953RPN1-F1
#
_cell.length_a   1.000
_cell.length_b   1.000
_cell.length_c   1.000
_cell.angle_alpha   90.00
_cell.angle_beta   90.00
_cell.angle_gamma   90.00
#
_symmetry.space_group_name_H-M   'P 1'
#
loop_
_entity.id
_entity.type
_entity.pdbx_description
1 polymer ?
#
loop_
_entity_poly.entity_id
_entity_poly.type
_entity_poly.pdbx_seq_one_letter_code
_entity_poly.pdbx_strand_id
1 'polypeptide(L)'
;MSNFSVAQLRDAQQALGKCPVVSNQVRYSLIDRTIEKDLLPYYEVNKITVIAYCPLARGLNGFRDCDPGGATNGLVRAAGKSSAQIVLN
;
A
#
# COMPACT_ATOMS: atom_id res chain seq x y z
N MET A 1 13.24 -2.98 -4.53
CA MET A 1 13.44 -1.55 -4.20
C MET A 1 12.56 -1.15 -3.00
N SER A 2 12.76 0.03 -2.42
CA SER A 2 11.89 0.57 -1.35
C SER A 2 11.72 2.08 -1.50
N ASN A 3 10.49 2.58 -1.41
CA ASN A 3 10.11 3.99 -1.55
C ASN A 3 10.54 4.65 -2.86
N PHE A 4 10.76 3.88 -3.93
CA PHE A 4 11.14 4.46 -5.22
C PHE A 4 9.93 4.97 -6.00
N SER A 5 10.08 6.18 -6.57
CA SER A 5 9.16 6.76 -7.55
C SER A 5 9.25 6.06 -8.91
N VAL A 6 8.34 6.37 -9.83
CA VAL A 6 8.37 5.82 -11.20
C VAL A 6 9.69 6.16 -11.90
N ALA A 7 10.20 7.38 -11.75
CA ALA A 7 11.47 7.79 -12.34
C ALA A 7 12.64 6.95 -11.79
N GLN A 8 12.71 6.81 -10.46
CA GLN A 8 13.76 6.03 -9.81
C GLN A 8 13.68 4.54 -10.18
N LEU A 9 12.47 4.00 -10.40
CA LEU A 9 12.30 2.61 -10.84
C LEU A 9 12.77 2.40 -12.28
N ARG A 10 12.59 3.40 -13.15
CA ARG A 10 13.14 3.36 -14.52
C ARG A 10 14.66 3.40 -14.49
N ASP A 11 15.23 4.30 -13.70
CA ASP A 11 16.70 4.42 -13.54
C ASP A 11 17.29 3.13 -12.95
N ALA A 12 16.63 2.57 -11.93
CA ALA A 12 16.99 1.29 -11.35
C ALA A 12 16.93 0.15 -12.37
N GLN A 13 15.86 0.09 -13.17
CA GLN A 13 15.72 -0.95 -14.19
C GLN A 13 16.79 -0.83 -15.28
N GLN A 14 17.16 0.39 -15.67
CA GLN A 14 18.27 0.62 -16.61
C GLN A 14 19.61 0.15 -16.02
N ALA A 15 19.89 0.49 -14.75
CA ALA A 15 21.12 0.10 -14.07
C ALA A 15 21.24 -1.43 -13.88
N LEU A 16 20.12 -2.12 -13.63
CA LEU A 16 20.07 -3.56 -13.46
C LEU A 16 20.13 -4.35 -14.78
N GLY A 17 19.94 -3.68 -15.92
CA GLY A 17 19.95 -4.28 -17.25
C GLY A 17 18.92 -5.41 -17.37
N LYS A 18 19.40 -6.65 -17.51
CA LYS A 18 18.55 -7.85 -17.66
C LYS A 18 17.91 -8.33 -16.36
N CYS A 19 18.39 -7.85 -15.21
CA CYS A 19 17.79 -8.22 -13.93
C CYS A 19 16.53 -7.36 -13.70
N PRO A 20 15.32 -7.95 -13.62
CA PRO A 20 14.10 -7.18 -13.47
C PRO A 20 13.95 -6.66 -12.04
N VAL A 21 13.41 -5.45 -11.90
CA VAL A 21 12.85 -5.01 -10.62
C VAL A 21 11.57 -5.79 -10.36
N VAL A 22 11.59 -6.69 -9.37
CA VAL A 22 10.44 -7.56 -9.06
C VAL A 22 9.53 -7.01 -7.97
N SER A 23 10.01 -6.07 -7.15
CA SER A 23 9.23 -5.51 -6.06
C SER A 23 9.65 -4.11 -5.65
N ASN A 24 8.70 -3.36 -5.12
CA ASN A 24 8.94 -2.10 -4.43
C ASN A 24 8.14 -2.06 -3.12
N GLN A 25 8.85 -1.88 -2.00
CA GLN A 25 8.21 -1.72 -0.70
C GLN A 25 7.83 -0.25 -0.52
N VAL A 26 6.54 0.06 -0.35
CA VAL A 26 6.03 1.44 -0.26
C VAL A 26 5.03 1.58 0.87
N ARG A 27 4.85 2.81 1.36
CA ARG A 27 3.83 3.09 2.36
C ARG A 27 2.48 2.97 1.67
N TYR A 28 1.65 2.09 2.18
CA TYR A 28 0.30 1.93 1.68
C TYR A 28 -0.59 1.37 2.78
N SER A 29 -1.75 1.98 2.96
CA SER A 29 -2.78 1.57 3.90
C SER A 29 -4.12 2.13 3.45
N LEU A 30 -5.22 1.72 4.08
CA LEU A 30 -6.53 2.31 3.81
C LEU A 30 -6.58 3.84 4.02
N ILE A 31 -5.69 4.38 4.85
CA ILE A 31 -5.57 5.83 5.12
C ILE A 31 -4.64 6.50 4.10
N ASP A 32 -3.51 5.85 3.81
CA ASP A 32 -2.49 6.37 2.90
C ASP A 32 -2.55 5.63 1.57
N ARG A 33 -3.35 6.19 0.66
CA ARG A 33 -3.60 5.68 -0.70
C ARG A 33 -2.89 6.53 -1.76
N THR A 34 -1.85 7.25 -1.36
CA THR A 34 -1.13 8.21 -2.23
C THR A 34 -0.58 7.58 -3.50
N ILE A 35 -0.16 6.31 -3.43
CA ILE A 35 0.45 5.56 -4.52
C ILE A 35 -0.53 5.12 -5.63
N GLU A 36 -1.85 5.25 -5.43
CA GLU A 36 -2.85 4.66 -6.33
C GLU A 36 -2.94 5.36 -7.69
N LYS A 37 -2.59 6.65 -7.74
CA LYS A 37 -2.75 7.46 -8.94
C LYS A 37 -1.60 7.32 -9.93
N ASP A 38 -0.41 6.98 -9.43
CA ASP A 38 0.84 7.05 -10.18
C ASP A 38 1.61 5.73 -10.15
N LEU A 39 1.89 5.20 -8.96
CA LEU A 39 2.74 4.04 -8.76
C LEU A 39 2.02 2.72 -9.03
N LEU A 40 0.78 2.54 -8.54
CA LEU A 40 0.03 1.29 -8.78
C LEU A 40 -0.17 0.99 -10.28
N PRO A 41 -0.60 1.95 -11.14
CA PRO A 41 -0.70 1.70 -12.57
C PRO A 41 0.64 1.30 -13.20
N TYR A 42 1.72 1.93 -12.77
CA TYR A 42 3.07 1.58 -13.24
C TYR A 42 3.46 0.15 -12.81
N TYR A 43 3.17 -0.23 -11.57
CA TYR A 43 3.48 -1.57 -11.05
C TYR A 43 2.72 -2.67 -11.78
N GLU A 44 1.44 -2.45 -12.07
CA GLU A 44 0.59 -3.41 -12.78
C GLU A 44 1.10 -3.70 -14.20
N VAL A 45 1.46 -2.63 -14.94
CA VAL A 45 2.02 -2.74 -16.29
C VAL A 45 3.37 -3.44 -16.29
N ASN A 46 4.23 -3.12 -15.32
CA ASN A 46 5.62 -3.63 -15.27
C ASN A 46 5.80 -4.90 -14.44
N LYS A 47 4.71 -5.49 -13.92
CA LYS A 47 4.72 -6.69 -13.06
C LYS A 47 5.60 -6.55 -11.83
N ILE A 48 5.60 -5.37 -11.22
CA ILE A 48 6.32 -5.08 -9.98
C ILE A 48 5.39 -5.38 -8.80
N THR A 49 5.84 -6.22 -7.87
CA THR A 49 5.08 -6.54 -6.65
C THR A 49 5.14 -5.39 -5.65
N VAL A 50 3.99 -4.99 -5.12
CA VAL A 50 3.91 -4.02 -4.01
C VAL A 50 4.00 -4.75 -2.68
N ILE A 51 4.91 -4.29 -1.82
CA ILE A 51 4.92 -4.68 -0.41
C ILE A 51 4.53 -3.45 0.40
N ALA A 52 3.31 -3.44 0.93
CA ALA A 52 2.80 -2.35 1.75
C ALA A 52 3.47 -2.40 3.13
N TYR A 53 4.35 -1.43 3.43
CA TYR A 53 4.84 -1.24 4.79
C TYR A 53 3.94 -0.24 5.54
N CYS A 54 3.82 -0.42 6.85
CA CYS A 54 2.82 0.26 7.69
C CYS A 54 1.36 0.09 7.21
N PRO A 55 0.86 -1.14 7.02
CA PRO A 55 -0.51 -1.36 6.56
C PRO A 55 -1.57 -0.89 7.59
N LEU A 56 -1.20 -0.78 8.86
CA LEU A 56 -2.01 -0.19 9.93
C LEU A 56 -1.67 1.29 10.18
N ALA A 57 -0.97 1.98 9.28
CA ALA A 57 -0.48 3.34 9.45
C ALA A 57 0.28 3.56 10.78
N ARG A 58 -0.23 4.43 11.69
CA ARG A 58 0.28 4.64 13.06
C ARG A 58 -0.40 3.71 14.10
N GLY A 59 -0.80 2.52 13.68
CA GLY A 59 -1.65 1.60 14.44
C GLY A 59 -3.14 1.92 14.31
N LEU A 60 -3.99 1.14 14.97
CA LEU A 60 -5.45 1.27 14.91
C LEU A 60 -5.98 2.64 15.36
N ASN A 61 -5.24 3.35 16.21
CA ASN A 61 -5.62 4.70 16.65
C ASN A 61 -5.56 5.70 15.50
N GLY A 62 -4.45 5.72 14.75
CA GLY A 62 -4.35 6.57 13.56
C GLY A 62 -5.40 6.22 12.51
N PHE A 63 -5.79 4.95 12.42
CA PHE A 63 -6.92 4.53 11.59
C PHE A 63 -8.26 5.12 12.05
N ARG A 64 -8.57 5.08 13.34
CA ARG A 64 -9.80 5.68 13.89
C ARG A 64 -9.86 7.18 13.68
N ASP A 65 -8.73 7.88 13.81
CA ASP A 65 -8.65 9.32 13.54
C ASP A 65 -9.02 9.64 12.08
N CYS A 66 -8.72 8.72 11.17
CA CYS A 66 -9.02 8.84 9.73
C CYS A 66 -10.34 8.14 9.32
N ASP A 67 -11.07 7.52 10.25
CA ASP A 67 -12.41 6.95 10.07
C ASP A 67 -13.42 7.60 11.04
N PRO A 68 -13.62 8.94 10.97
CA PRO A 68 -14.50 9.65 11.90
C PRO A 68 -15.97 9.23 11.76
N GLY A 69 -16.36 8.69 10.60
CA GLY A 69 -17.70 8.15 10.35
C GLY A 69 -17.90 6.72 10.86
N GLY A 70 -16.84 6.05 11.34
CA GLY A 70 -16.92 4.67 11.82
C GLY A 70 -17.35 3.67 10.75
N ALA A 71 -16.98 3.89 9.48
CA ALA A 71 -17.30 3.00 8.37
C ALA A 71 -16.82 1.56 8.65
N THR A 72 -15.68 1.42 9.33
CA THR A 72 -15.17 0.10 9.73
C THR A 72 -15.96 -0.57 10.83
N ASN A 73 -16.71 0.17 11.67
CA ASN A 73 -17.52 -0.45 12.72
C ASN A 73 -18.68 -1.27 12.13
N GLY A 74 -19.25 -0.82 11.01
CA GLY A 74 -20.25 -1.58 10.27
C GLY A 74 -19.67 -2.90 9.74
N LEU A 75 -18.47 -2.83 9.14
CA LEU A 75 -17.76 -3.99 8.61
C LEU A 75 -17.32 -4.97 9.70
N VAL A 76 -16.83 -4.49 10.84
CA VAL A 76 -16.47 -5.30 12.01
C VAL A 76 -17.69 -6.10 12.50
N ARG A 77 -18.85 -5.45 12.63
CA ARG A 77 -20.09 -6.12 13.07
C ARG A 77 -20.58 -7.12 12.04
N ALA A 78 -20.56 -6.77 10.75
CA ALA A 78 -21.05 -7.64 9.68
C ALA A 78 -20.14 -8.86 9.46
N ALA A 79 -18.82 -8.69 9.57
CA ALA A 79 -17.85 -9.75 9.31
C ALA A 79 -17.48 -10.57 10.55
N GLY A 80 -17.83 -10.11 11.77
CA GLY A 80 -17.40 -10.74 13.02
C GLY A 80 -15.88 -10.73 13.22
N LYS A 81 -15.17 -9.79 12.58
CA LYS A 81 -13.71 -9.67 12.55
C LYS A 81 -13.24 -8.43 13.32
N SER A 82 -12.01 -8.42 13.79
CA SER A 82 -11.41 -7.24 14.42
C SER A 82 -11.11 -6.13 13.40
N SER A 83 -10.99 -4.88 13.86
CA SER A 83 -10.62 -3.77 12.97
C SER A 83 -9.29 -4.02 12.25
N ALA A 84 -8.31 -4.63 12.92
CA ALA A 84 -7.04 -4.99 12.28
C ALA A 84 -7.23 -6.01 11.14
N GLN A 85 -8.10 -7.00 11.34
CA GLN A 85 -8.43 -7.96 10.30
C GLN A 85 -9.18 -7.32 9.13
N ILE A 86 -10.01 -6.30 9.36
CA ILE A 86 -10.68 -5.56 8.27
C ILE A 86 -9.69 -4.71 7.48
N VAL A 87 -8.74 -4.05 8.15
CA VAL A 87 -7.78 -3.14 7.47
C VAL A 87 -6.72 -3.90 6.67
N LEU A 88 -6.48 -5.17 6.98
CA LEU A 88 -5.48 -6.02 6.32
C LEU A 88 -6.02 -6.91 5.20
N ASN A 89 -7.33 -6.90 4.92
CA ASN A 89 -8.00 -7.96 4.18
C ASN A 89 -8.87 -7.46 3.03
#